data_AF-F3AB24-F1
#
_entry.id   AF-F3AB24-F1
#
_cell.length_a   1.000
_cell.length_b   1.000
_cell.length_c   1.000
_cell.angle_alpha   90.00
_cell.angle_beta   90.00
_cell.angle_gamma   90.00
#
_symmetry.space_group_name_H-M   'P 1'
#
loop_
_entity.id
_entity.type
_entity.pdbx_description
1 polymer ?
#
loop_
_entity_poly.entity_id
_entity_poly.type
_entity_poly.pdbx_seq_one_letter_code
_entity_poly.pdbx_strand_id
1 'polypeptide(L)' 'MRLEKLQNLLKEKRFPFTYSEEDGCGSIDFEYRGVAYHVWEFFDDDIWGAETNVKNMGRHEDLFGEYEREIIDIVQTWN' A
#
# COMPACT_ATOMS: atom_id res chain seq x y z
N MET A 1 -9.26 11.19 1.21
CA MET A 1 -7.86 10.77 1.08
C MET A 1 -7.86 9.27 0.92
N ARG A 2 -7.10 8.76 -0.03
CA ARG A 2 -6.99 7.32 -0.29
C ARG A 2 -5.99 6.67 0.67
N LEU A 3 -6.10 5.35 0.85
CA LEU A 3 -5.16 4.55 1.67
C LEU A 3 -4.97 5.06 3.12
N GLU A 4 -5.99 5.70 3.71
CA GLU A 4 -5.87 6.39 5.00
C GLU A 4 -5.50 5.45 6.15
N LYS A 5 -6.04 4.22 6.17
CA LYS A 5 -5.76 3.26 7.24
C LYS A 5 -4.32 2.77 7.15
N LEU A 6 -3.83 2.54 5.93
CA LEU A 6 -2.43 2.17 5.71
C LEU A 6 -1.49 3.30 6.14
N GLN A 7 -1.80 4.56 5.77
CA GLN A 7 -1.01 5.71 6.23
C GLN A 7 -0.96 5.81 7.75
N ASN A 8 -2.08 5.56 8.44
CA ASN A 8 -2.14 5.60 9.90
C ASN A 8 -1.28 4.50 10.53
N LEU A 9 -1.32 3.28 9.99
CA LEU A 9 -0.48 2.17 10.44
C LEU A 9 1.02 2.48 10.27
N LEU A 10 1.42 3.03 9.12
CA LEU A 10 2.81 3.41 8.85
C LEU A 10 3.29 4.50 9.81
N LYS A 11 2.44 5.50 10.12
CA LYS A 11 2.73 6.53 11.14
C LYS A 11 2.90 5.92 12.52
N GLU A 12 2.00 5.02 12.94
CA GLU A 12 2.05 4.34 14.24
C GLU A 12 3.35 3.53 14.39
N LYS A 13 3.72 2.78 13.35
CA LYS A 13 4.97 1.99 13.31
C LYS A 13 6.22 2.83 13.06
N ARG A 14 6.08 4.14 12.79
CA ARG A 14 7.17 5.07 12.45
C ARG A 14 7.95 4.65 11.21
N PHE A 15 7.27 4.02 10.25
CA PHE A 15 7.87 3.71 8.96
C PHE A 15 7.82 4.97 8.10
N PRO A 16 8.97 5.46 7.58
CA PRO A 16 8.97 6.59 6.68
C PRO A 16 8.25 6.20 5.39
N PHE A 17 7.35 7.06 4.93
CA PHE A 17 6.59 6.85 3.71
C PHE A 17 6.35 8.17 2.99
N THR A 18 6.14 8.09 1.69
CA THR A 18 5.62 9.16 0.85
C THR A 18 4.23 8.81 0.37
N TYR A 19 3.36 9.81 0.31
CA TYR A 19 2.00 9.68 -0.22
C TYR A 19 1.78 10.68 -1.35
N SER A 20 1.15 10.22 -2.41
CA SER A 20 0.62 11.04 -3.50
C SER A 20 -0.78 10.58 -3.87
N GLU A 21 -1.58 11.48 -4.42
CA GLU A 21 -2.92 11.20 -4.92
C GLU A 21 -3.06 11.90 -6.28
N GLU A 22 -3.29 11.14 -7.34
CA GLU A 22 -3.49 11.63 -8.71
C GLU A 22 -4.74 10.97 -9.29
N ASP A 23 -5.61 11.77 -9.93
CA ASP A 23 -6.86 11.30 -10.55
C ASP A 23 -7.75 10.44 -9.64
N GLY A 24 -7.72 10.71 -8.32
CA GLY A 24 -8.49 9.98 -7.31
C GLY A 24 -7.91 8.62 -6.91
N CYS A 25 -6.73 8.25 -7.42
CA CYS A 25 -5.97 7.08 -7.03
C CYS A 25 -4.81 7.47 -6.11
N GLY A 26 -4.68 6.78 -4.98
CA GLY A 26 -3.60 6.98 -4.02
C GLY A 26 -2.39 6.09 -4.30
N SER A 27 -1.21 6.61 -4.03
CA SER A 27 0.04 5.84 -4.00
C SER A 27 0.80 6.05 -2.70
N ILE A 28 1.36 4.96 -2.18
CA ILE A 28 2.26 4.97 -1.02
C ILE A 28 3.53 4.22 -1.37
N ASP A 29 4.66 4.88 -1.15
CA ASP A 29 5.98 4.26 -1.15
C ASP A 29 6.57 4.34 0.26
N PHE A 30 7.15 3.24 0.74
CA PHE A 30 7.74 3.18 2.07
C PHE A 30 8.90 2.19 2.13
N GLU A 31 9.77 2.34 3.12
CA GLU A 31 10.91 1.44 3.33
C GLU A 31 10.74 0.65 4.62
N TYR A 32 11.03 -0.65 4.56
CA TYR A 32 11.16 -1.49 5.74
C TYR A 32 12.40 -2.38 5.63
N ARG A 33 13.33 -2.24 6.60
CA ARG A 33 14.60 -2.98 6.69
C ARG A 33 15.45 -2.93 5.40
N GLY A 34 15.51 -1.77 4.75
CA GLY A 34 16.28 -1.56 3.53
C GLY A 34 15.63 -2.14 2.26
N VAL A 35 14.36 -2.54 2.33
CA VAL A 35 13.57 -2.96 1.17
C VAL A 35 12.48 -1.91 0.91
N ALA A 36 12.37 -1.46 -0.34
CA ALA A 36 11.34 -0.53 -0.78
C ALA A 36 10.05 -1.26 -1.12
N TYR A 37 8.93 -0.72 -0.66
CA TYR A 37 7.59 -1.24 -0.88
C TYR A 37 6.68 -0.18 -1.50
N HIS A 38 5.78 -0.64 -2.37
CA HIS A 38 4.85 0.19 -3.12
C HIS A 38 3.42 -0.30 -2.94
N VAL A 39 2.48 0.64 -2.92
CA VAL A 39 1.04 0.42 -3.06
C VAL A 39 0.51 1.49 -3.99
N TRP A 40 0.11 1.11 -5.19
CA TRP A 40 -0.40 2.02 -6.22
C TRP A 40 -1.83 1.63 -6.58
N GLU A 41 -2.80 2.44 -6.17
CA GLU A 41 -4.20 2.20 -6.52
C GLU A 41 -4.43 2.39 -8.02
N PHE A 42 -5.33 1.59 -8.56
CA PHE A 42 -5.87 1.75 -9.90
C PHE A 42 -7.38 1.49 -9.88
N PHE A 43 -8.06 2.01 -10.89
CA PHE A 43 -9.46 1.73 -11.17
C PHE A 43 -9.58 1.27 -12.62
N ASP A 44 -9.90 0.00 -12.82
CA ASP A 44 -9.97 -0.64 -14.13
C ASP A 44 -11.23 -1.52 -14.22
N ASP A 45 -11.92 -1.49 -15.36
CA ASP A 45 -13.17 -2.23 -15.61
C ASP A 45 -14.21 -2.14 -14.47
N ASP A 46 -14.44 -0.93 -13.94
CA ASP A 46 -15.33 -0.65 -12.79
C ASP A 46 -14.91 -1.32 -11.47
N ILE A 47 -13.67 -1.78 -11.36
CA ILE A 47 -13.12 -2.46 -10.19
C ILE A 47 -11.95 -1.65 -9.63
N TRP A 48 -11.98 -1.44 -8.32
CA TRP A 48 -10.84 -0.88 -7.59
C TRP A 48 -9.81 -1.96 -7.27
N GLY A 49 -8.54 -1.62 -7.47
CA GLY A 49 -7.42 -2.46 -7.10
C GLY A 49 -6.19 -1.65 -6.69
N ALA A 50 -5.14 -2.37 -6.32
CA ALA A 50 -3.82 -1.80 -6.12
C ALA A 50 -2.72 -2.76 -6.58
N GLU A 51 -1.77 -2.24 -7.34
CA GLU A 51 -0.50 -2.92 -7.59
C GLU A 51 0.37 -2.76 -6.33
N THR A 52 0.92 -3.86 -5.83
CA THR A 52 1.75 -3.83 -4.63
C THR A 52 2.82 -4.93 -4.63
N ASN A 53 3.88 -4.73 -3.85
CA ASN A 53 4.93 -5.73 -3.63
C ASN A 53 5.05 -6.17 -2.15
N VAL A 54 4.08 -5.80 -1.32
CA VAL A 54 4.10 -6.00 0.15
C VAL A 54 4.16 -7.47 0.55
N LYS A 55 3.41 -8.33 -0.13
CA LYS A 55 3.30 -9.76 0.23
C LYS A 55 4.50 -10.59 -0.22
N ASN A 56 5.09 -10.25 -1.37
CA ASN A 56 6.17 -11.03 -1.98
C ASN A 56 7.56 -10.37 -1.84
N MET A 57 7.78 -9.58 -0.78
CA MET A 57 9.08 -8.97 -0.44
C MET A 57 9.77 -8.29 -1.63
N GLY A 58 9.03 -7.46 -2.39
CA GLY A 58 9.60 -6.74 -3.53
C GLY A 58 9.16 -7.23 -4.92
N ARG A 59 8.41 -8.33 -5.03
CA ARG A 59 7.77 -8.72 -6.31
C ARG A 59 6.35 -8.17 -6.40
N HIS A 60 6.04 -7.52 -7.51
CA HIS A 60 4.74 -6.90 -7.79
C HIS A 60 3.63 -7.97 -7.98
N GLU A 61 2.45 -7.67 -7.45
CA GLU A 61 1.18 -8.36 -7.69
C GLU A 61 0.02 -7.35 -7.68
N ASP A 62 -1.07 -7.69 -8.35
CA ASP A 62 -2.29 -6.90 -8.34
C ASP A 62 -3.30 -7.48 -7.35
N LEU A 63 -3.83 -6.62 -6.48
CA LEU A 63 -4.91 -6.93 -5.56
C LEU A 63 -6.18 -6.21 -5.98
N PHE A 64 -7.34 -6.86 -5.84
CA PHE A 64 -8.63 -6.30 -6.20
C PHE A 64 -9.58 -6.29 -4.99
N GLY A 65 -10.47 -5.30 -4.91
CA GLY A 65 -11.45 -5.21 -3.82
C GLY A 65 -10.87 -4.69 -2.52
N GLU A 66 -10.76 -5.51 -1.48
CA GLU A 66 -10.33 -5.10 -0.12
C GLU A 66 -8.79 -5.02 0.02
N TYR A 67 -8.09 -4.54 -1.01
CA TYR A 67 -6.62 -4.53 -1.09
C TYR A 67 -5.95 -3.79 0.08
N GLU A 68 -6.51 -2.65 0.52
CA GLU A 68 -5.93 -1.87 1.63
C GLU A 68 -5.91 -2.72 2.92
N ARG A 69 -6.98 -3.50 3.16
CA ARG A 69 -7.07 -4.38 4.31
C ARG A 69 -6.05 -5.52 4.23
N GLU A 70 -5.93 -6.15 3.07
CA GLU A 70 -4.95 -7.23 2.86
C GLU A 70 -3.50 -6.75 3.10
N ILE A 71 -3.18 -5.54 2.61
CA ILE A 71 -1.87 -4.93 2.82
C ILE A 71 -1.63 -4.61 4.30
N ILE A 72 -2.62 -4.01 4.99
CA ILE A 72 -2.58 -3.74 6.42
C ILE A 72 -2.36 -5.03 7.21
N ASP A 73 -3.04 -6.11 6.83
CA ASP A 73 -2.96 -7.38 7.54
C ASP A 73 -1.55 -7.99 7.49
N ILE A 74 -0.77 -7.68 6.46
CA ILE A 74 0.63 -8.05 6.34
C ILE A 74 1.53 -7.07 7.11
N VAL A 75 1.42 -5.76 6.82
CA VAL A 75 2.30 -4.73 7.40
C VAL A 75 2.17 -4.67 8.92
N GLN A 76 0.98 -4.94 9.48
CA GLN A 76 0.77 -4.95 10.94
C GLN A 76 1.68 -5.96 11.65
N THR A 77 2.07 -7.05 10.97
CA THR A 77 2.93 -8.11 11.53
C THR A 77 4.42 -7.74 11.56
N TRP A 78 4.80 -6.64 10.91
CA TRP A 78 6.20 -6.21 10.80
C TRP A 78 6.64 -5.40 12.03
N ASN A 79 7.86 -5.67 12.50
CA ASN A 79 8.49 -5.05 13.68
C ASN A 79 9.62 -4.10 13.32
#